data_AF-X1EFJ0-F1
#
_entry.id   AF-X1EFJ0-F1
#
_cell.length_a   1.000
_cell.length_b   1.000
_cell.length_c   1.000
_cell.angle_alpha   90.00
_cell.angle_beta   90.00
_cell.angle_gamma   90.00
#
_symmetry.space_group_name_H-M   'P 1'
#
loop_
_entity.id
_entity.type
_entity.pdbx_description
1 polymer ?
#
loop_
_entity_poly.entity_id
_entity_poly.type
_entity_poly.pdbx_seq_one_letter_code
_entity_poly.pdbx_strand_id
1 'polypeptide(L)'
;EAICKRNSPDQVRFMLADFRSGLLDAVPETHLLAAGAINRNIAALEESIKALAVNLKKRLPPPDLTTSQLRSRSWWSGPDVVLLVDDWHMIVAASGMGSPMAPLSPLLPAAADIGLHIIVTCQMSQAHRSTLDKFVGTAYGAGTPTMFLSGEKSEFKGEFRP
;
A
#
# COMPACT_ATOMS: atom_id res chain seq x y z
N GLU A 1 0.88 -10.16 -11.65
CA GLU A 1 0.32 -11.39 -12.26
C GLU A 1 -0.30 -12.42 -11.32
N ALA A 2 0.44 -13.05 -10.39
CA ALA A 2 -0.09 -14.22 -9.64
C ALA A 2 -1.36 -13.93 -8.83
N ILE A 3 -1.48 -12.72 -8.26
CA ILE A 3 -2.68 -12.27 -7.54
C ILE A 3 -3.88 -12.19 -8.48
N CYS A 4 -3.72 -11.59 -9.66
CA CYS A 4 -4.78 -11.45 -10.67
C CYS A 4 -5.20 -12.80 -11.30
N LYS A 5 -4.29 -13.79 -11.33
CA LYS A 5 -4.60 -15.15 -11.82
C LYS A 5 -5.41 -15.97 -10.81
N ARG A 6 -5.31 -15.65 -9.51
CA ARG A 6 -5.93 -16.41 -8.42
C ARG A 6 -7.19 -15.76 -7.85
N ASN A 7 -7.43 -14.49 -8.16
CA ASN A 7 -8.55 -13.71 -7.64
C ASN A 7 -9.26 -13.01 -8.80
N SER A 8 -10.58 -12.88 -8.72
CA SER A 8 -11.34 -12.10 -9.68
C SER A 8 -11.25 -10.59 -9.40
N PRO A 9 -11.59 -9.73 -10.38
CA PRO A 9 -11.75 -8.28 -10.18
C PRO A 9 -12.74 -7.85 -9.09
N ASP A 10 -13.68 -8.73 -8.73
CA ASP A 10 -14.65 -8.50 -7.66
C ASP A 10 -14.09 -8.82 -6.28
N GLN A 11 -13.00 -9.60 -6.23
CA GLN A 11 -12.29 -9.94 -5.01
C GLN A 11 -11.14 -8.97 -4.73
N VAL A 12 -10.37 -8.60 -5.76
CA VAL A 12 -9.18 -7.76 -5.61
C VAL A 12 -9.08 -6.72 -6.71
N ARG A 13 -8.79 -5.48 -6.32
CA ARG A 13 -8.45 -4.39 -7.23
C ARG A 13 -7.16 -3.69 -6.83
N PHE A 14 -6.51 -3.06 -7.81
CA PHE A 14 -5.22 -2.44 -7.66
C PHE A 14 -5.28 -0.92 -7.86
N MET A 15 -4.50 -0.23 -7.04
CA MET A 15 -4.07 1.14 -7.23
C MET A 15 -2.54 1.14 -7.36
N LEU A 16 -2.03 1.79 -8.41
CA LEU A 16 -0.61 1.87 -8.73
C LEU A 16 -0.13 3.30 -8.48
N ALA A 17 0.98 3.43 -7.76
CA ALA A 17 1.77 4.63 -7.65
C ALA A 17 3.14 4.34 -8.28
N ASP A 18 3.31 4.74 -9.53
CA ASP A 18 4.48 4.43 -10.34
C ASP A 18 4.81 5.64 -11.21
N PHE A 19 5.82 6.39 -10.79
CA PHE A 19 6.22 7.63 -11.47
C PHE A 19 7.06 7.37 -12.72
N ARG A 20 7.58 6.15 -12.89
CA ARG A 20 8.39 5.76 -14.05
C ARG A 20 7.61 4.99 -15.11
N SER A 21 6.36 4.63 -14.82
CA SER A 21 5.49 3.88 -15.72
C SER A 21 6.04 2.49 -16.10
N GLY A 22 6.83 1.87 -15.22
CA GLY A 22 7.36 0.52 -15.40
C GLY A 22 6.36 -0.60 -15.10
N LEU A 23 5.25 -0.30 -14.43
CA LEU A 23 4.23 -1.26 -13.96
C LEU A 23 2.93 -1.23 -14.76
N LEU A 24 2.85 -0.44 -15.84
CA LEU A 24 1.62 -0.28 -16.62
C LEU A 24 1.05 -1.62 -17.13
N ASP A 25 1.92 -2.55 -17.51
CA ASP A 25 1.52 -3.87 -18.02
C ASP A 25 1.47 -4.96 -16.93
N ALA A 26 1.82 -4.63 -15.68
CA ALA A 26 1.94 -5.61 -14.60
C ALA A 26 0.57 -6.06 -14.03
N VAL A 27 -0.45 -5.22 -14.22
CA VAL A 27 -1.82 -5.45 -13.74
C VAL A 27 -2.80 -5.27 -14.91
N PRO A 28 -3.62 -6.29 -15.24
CA PRO A 28 -4.66 -6.16 -16.26
C PRO A 28 -5.66 -5.05 -15.91
N GLU A 29 -6.15 -4.32 -16.90
CA GLU A 29 -7.13 -3.23 -16.71
C GLU A 29 -8.36 -3.67 -15.91
N THR A 30 -8.79 -4.93 -16.09
CA THR A 30 -9.94 -5.49 -15.36
C THR A 30 -9.74 -5.47 -13.84
N HIS A 31 -8.50 -5.54 -13.36
CA HIS A 31 -8.15 -5.54 -11.94
C HIS A 31 -7.74 -4.16 -11.42
N LEU A 32 -7.74 -3.12 -12.26
CA LEU A 32 -7.50 -1.75 -11.80
C LEU A 32 -8.74 -1.16 -11.13
N LEU A 33 -8.55 -0.22 -10.20
CA LEU A 33 -9.66 0.60 -9.73
C LEU A 33 -10.28 1.39 -10.88
N ALA A 34 -11.59 1.64 -10.81
CA ALA A 34 -12.28 2.37 -11.88
C ALA A 34 -11.82 3.83 -12.02
N ALA A 35 -11.31 4.43 -10.93
CA ALA A 35 -10.79 5.79 -10.91
C ALA A 35 -9.53 5.85 -10.04
N GLY A 36 -8.56 6.68 -10.44
CA GLY A 36 -7.33 6.90 -9.67
C GLY A 36 -6.39 5.68 -9.59
N ALA A 37 -6.56 4.70 -10.48
CA ALA A 37 -5.80 3.46 -10.41
C ALA A 37 -4.34 3.58 -10.85
N ILE A 38 -3.97 4.59 -11.63
CA ILE A 38 -2.60 4.78 -12.12
C ILE A 38 -2.16 6.20 -11.78
N ASN A 39 -1.18 6.31 -10.89
CA ASN A 39 -0.69 7.58 -10.38
C ASN A 39 0.78 7.75 -10.75
N ARG A 40 1.06 8.68 -11.67
CA ARG A 40 2.40 8.91 -12.26
C ARG A 40 3.09 10.18 -11.76
N ASN A 41 2.42 10.93 -10.90
CA ASN A 41 2.96 12.15 -10.28
C ASN A 41 2.34 12.34 -8.90
N ILE A 42 2.92 13.25 -8.12
CA ILE A 42 2.53 13.48 -6.74
C ILE A 42 1.11 14.04 -6.60
N ALA A 43 0.68 14.94 -7.48
CA ALA A 43 -0.65 15.55 -7.38
C ALA A 43 -1.77 14.53 -7.59
N ALA A 44 -1.65 13.70 -8.63
CA ALA A 44 -2.60 12.61 -8.90
C ALA A 44 -2.61 11.58 -7.76
N LEU A 45 -1.42 11.23 -7.25
CA LEU A 45 -1.31 10.31 -6.13
C LEU A 45 -2.01 10.84 -4.89
N GLU A 46 -1.79 12.10 -4.52
CA GLU A 46 -2.44 12.71 -3.35
C GLU A 46 -3.97 12.70 -3.46
N GLU A 47 -4.52 13.01 -4.64
CA GLU A 47 -5.96 12.96 -4.88
C GLU A 47 -6.51 11.54 -4.73
N SER A 48 -5.88 10.57 -5.40
CA SER A 48 -6.27 9.17 -5.35
C SER A 48 -6.19 8.59 -3.94
N ILE A 49 -5.14 8.91 -3.18
CA ILE A 49 -4.98 8.46 -1.79
C ILE A 49 -6.04 9.09 -0.87
N LYS A 50 -6.35 10.38 -1.04
CA LYS A 50 -7.44 11.04 -0.30
C LYS A 50 -8.78 10.35 -0.57
N ALA A 51 -9.10 10.09 -1.84
CA ALA A 51 -10.32 9.40 -2.23
C ALA A 51 -10.38 7.96 -1.69
N LEU A 52 -9.27 7.23 -1.78
CA LEU A 52 -9.15 5.88 -1.23
C LEU A 52 -9.37 5.86 0.28
N ALA A 53 -8.72 6.76 1.02
CA ALA A 53 -8.87 6.87 2.47
C ALA A 53 -10.33 7.16 2.88
N VAL A 54 -11.04 8.03 2.14
CA VAL A 54 -12.47 8.30 2.38
C VAL A 54 -13.31 7.03 2.21
N ASN A 55 -13.05 6.24 1.17
CA ASN A 55 -13.80 5.00 0.94
C ASN A 55 -13.48 3.92 1.98
N LEU A 56 -12.22 3.78 2.35
CA LEU A 56 -11.78 2.80 3.34
C LEU A 56 -12.25 3.13 4.76
N LYS A 57 -12.38 4.41 5.12
CA LYS A 57 -12.97 4.83 6.40
C LYS A 57 -14.40 4.32 6.60
N LYS A 58 -15.18 4.18 5.51
CA LYS A 58 -16.54 3.62 5.56
C LYS A 58 -16.56 2.13 5.88
N ARG A 59 -15.43 1.43 5.71
CA ARG A 59 -15.26 0.01 6.02
C ARG A 59 -14.77 -0.23 7.44
N LEU A 60 -14.53 0.80 8.25
CA LEU A 60 -14.08 0.62 9.63
C LEU A 60 -15.12 -0.17 10.44
N PRO A 61 -14.69 -1.12 11.29
CA PRO A 61 -15.59 -1.94 12.08
C PRO A 61 -16.41 -1.07 13.05
N PRO A 62 -17.76 -1.18 13.02
CA PRO A 62 -18.61 -0.58 14.05
C PRO A 62 -18.30 -1.11 15.45
N PRO A 63 -18.56 -0.32 16.52
CA PRO A 63 -18.24 -0.70 17.90
C PRO A 63 -19.09 -1.84 18.44
N ASP A 64 -20.23 -2.13 17.81
CA ASP A 64 -21.23 -3.13 18.22
C ASP A 64 -21.07 -4.50 17.52
N LEU A 65 -19.97 -4.72 16.79
CA LEU A 65 -19.73 -5.97 16.10
C LEU A 65 -19.42 -7.14 17.04
N THR A 66 -19.98 -8.30 16.72
CA THR A 66 -19.59 -9.57 17.33
C THR A 66 -18.23 -10.04 16.83
N THR A 67 -17.56 -10.91 17.58
CA THR A 67 -16.27 -11.52 17.18
C THR A 67 -16.36 -12.34 15.88
N SER A 68 -17.51 -12.97 15.64
CA SER A 68 -17.78 -13.71 14.40
C SER A 68 -17.90 -12.77 13.20
N GLN A 69 -18.57 -11.63 13.37
CA GLN A 69 -18.66 -10.60 12.33
C GLN A 69 -17.29 -10.00 12.02
N LEU A 70 -16.50 -9.67 13.05
CA LEU A 70 -15.12 -9.19 12.91
C LEU A 70 -14.26 -10.15 12.07
N ARG A 71 -14.30 -11.46 12.38
CA ARG A 71 -13.53 -12.47 11.65
C ARG A 71 -14.00 -12.67 10.21
N SER A 72 -15.30 -12.54 9.95
CA SER A 72 -15.90 -12.76 8.63
C SER A 72 -15.90 -11.52 7.74
N ARG A 73 -15.56 -10.34 8.27
CA ARG A 73 -15.64 -9.04 7.56
C ARG A 73 -17.04 -8.75 6.99
N SER A 74 -18.08 -9.24 7.65
CA SER A 74 -19.45 -9.24 7.10
C SER A 74 -20.17 -7.88 7.10
N TRP A 75 -19.59 -6.84 7.71
CA TRP A 75 -20.21 -5.51 7.78
C TRP A 75 -19.95 -4.63 6.54
N TRP A 76 -19.03 -5.05 5.67
CA TRP A 76 -18.79 -4.38 4.39
C TRP A 76 -18.67 -5.41 3.26
N SER A 77 -18.81 -4.93 2.03
CA SER A 77 -18.64 -5.75 0.84
C SER A 77 -17.90 -4.97 -0.25
N GLY A 78 -17.32 -5.72 -1.19
CA GLY A 78 -16.52 -5.20 -2.29
C GLY A 78 -15.12 -5.80 -2.31
N PRO A 79 -14.28 -5.38 -3.26
CA PRO A 79 -12.94 -5.92 -3.40
C PRO A 79 -12.00 -5.39 -2.32
N ASP A 80 -11.03 -6.22 -1.97
CA ASP A 80 -9.78 -5.81 -1.34
C ASP A 80 -9.02 -4.88 -2.29
N VAL A 81 -8.37 -3.86 -1.74
CA VAL A 81 -7.57 -2.90 -2.49
C VAL A 81 -6.10 -3.15 -2.19
N VAL A 82 -5.35 -3.46 -3.24
CA VAL A 82 -3.88 -3.54 -3.21
C VAL A 82 -3.31 -2.23 -3.74
N LEU A 83 -2.72 -1.44 -2.85
CA LEU A 83 -1.94 -0.26 -3.21
C LEU A 83 -0.49 -0.69 -3.46
N LEU A 84 -0.09 -0.70 -4.72
CA LEU A 84 1.29 -0.98 -5.14
C LEU A 84 2.02 0.34 -5.38
N VAL A 85 3.08 0.55 -4.62
CA VAL A 85 3.85 1.78 -4.61
C VAL A 85 5.27 1.45 -5.05
N ASP A 86 5.61 1.86 -6.27
CA ASP A 86 6.95 1.69 -6.81
C ASP A 86 7.83 2.89 -6.46
N ASP A 87 9.13 2.63 -6.29
CA ASP A 87 10.13 3.66 -6.00
C ASP A 87 9.74 4.64 -4.87
N TRP A 88 9.45 4.11 -3.69
CA TRP A 88 9.02 4.92 -2.54
C TRP A 88 9.88 6.18 -2.28
N HIS A 89 11.19 6.03 -2.40
CA HIS A 89 12.15 7.12 -2.28
C HIS A 89 11.91 8.29 -3.25
N MET A 90 11.43 8.03 -4.48
CA MET A 90 11.04 9.07 -5.43
C MET A 90 9.76 9.78 -4.99
N ILE A 91 8.79 9.04 -4.46
CA ILE A 91 7.55 9.63 -3.93
C ILE A 91 7.89 10.54 -2.76
N VAL A 92 8.68 10.07 -1.80
CA VAL A 92 9.13 10.89 -0.66
C VAL A 92 9.87 12.15 -1.14
N ALA A 93 10.78 12.03 -2.10
CA ALA A 93 11.51 13.17 -2.65
C ALA A 93 10.57 14.20 -3.34
N ALA A 94 9.51 13.74 -3.99
CA ALA A 94 8.53 14.59 -4.66
C ALA A 94 7.51 15.24 -3.68
N SER A 95 7.36 14.71 -2.46
CA SER A 95 6.28 15.07 -1.54
C SER A 95 6.55 16.31 -0.67
N GLY A 96 7.73 16.91 -0.77
CA GLY A 96 8.08 18.10 0.00
C GLY A 96 7.96 17.87 1.52
N MET A 97 7.21 18.74 2.21
CA MET A 97 7.05 18.67 3.68
C MET A 97 5.94 17.72 4.15
N GLY A 98 5.05 17.28 3.25
CA GLY A 98 3.94 16.38 3.57
C GLY A 98 4.21 14.96 3.09
N SER A 99 3.57 13.95 3.70
CA SER A 99 3.53 12.61 3.11
C SER A 99 2.20 12.42 2.38
N PRO A 100 2.19 11.98 1.11
CA PRO A 100 0.96 11.71 0.37
C PRO A 100 0.16 10.57 1.00
N MET A 101 0.83 9.71 1.78
CA MET A 101 0.22 8.60 2.50
C MET A 101 -0.37 9.00 3.87
N ALA A 102 -0.22 10.27 4.29
CA ALA A 102 -0.77 10.75 5.56
C ALA A 102 -2.27 10.43 5.77
N PRO A 103 -3.15 10.46 4.76
CA PRO A 103 -4.55 10.07 4.92
C PRO A 103 -4.77 8.58 5.26
N LEU A 104 -3.82 7.71 4.89
CA LEU A 104 -3.88 6.26 5.14
C LEU A 104 -3.20 5.85 6.44
N SER A 105 -2.26 6.65 6.98
CA SER A 105 -1.55 6.31 8.22
C SER A 105 -2.47 5.91 9.38
N PRO A 106 -3.59 6.62 9.66
CA PRO A 106 -4.51 6.23 10.73
C PRO A 106 -5.27 4.92 10.48
N LEU A 107 -5.31 4.45 9.23
CA LEU A 107 -6.02 3.23 8.82
C LEU A 107 -5.12 1.99 8.85
N LEU A 108 -3.80 2.14 8.93
CA LEU A 108 -2.84 1.03 8.94
C LEU A 108 -3.16 -0.05 9.99
N PRO A 109 -3.51 0.28 11.25
CA PRO A 109 -3.84 -0.75 12.24
C PRO A 109 -5.06 -1.60 11.87
N ALA A 110 -6.01 -1.02 11.13
CA ALA A 110 -7.24 -1.66 10.70
C ALA A 110 -7.16 -2.19 9.26
N ALA A 111 -5.98 -2.14 8.61
CA ALA A 111 -5.82 -2.43 7.18
C ALA A 111 -6.36 -3.82 6.80
N ALA A 112 -6.10 -4.82 7.64
CA ALA A 112 -6.61 -6.18 7.45
C ALA A 112 -8.14 -6.20 7.43
N ASP A 113 -8.81 -5.49 8.35
CA ASP A 113 -10.27 -5.54 8.50
C ASP A 113 -11.01 -4.79 7.40
N ILE A 114 -10.41 -3.74 6.85
CA ILE A 114 -10.98 -2.89 5.78
C ILE A 114 -10.61 -3.36 4.36
N GLY A 115 -9.85 -4.46 4.25
CA GLY A 115 -9.40 -4.99 2.96
C GLY A 115 -8.38 -4.10 2.26
N LEU A 116 -7.49 -3.46 3.01
CA LEU A 116 -6.36 -2.68 2.48
C LEU A 116 -5.07 -3.50 2.57
N HIS A 117 -4.41 -3.65 1.43
CA HIS A 117 -3.07 -4.24 1.33
C HIS A 117 -2.14 -3.21 0.71
N ILE A 118 -0.96 -3.05 1.27
CA ILE A 118 0.02 -2.08 0.78
C ILE A 118 1.31 -2.82 0.46
N ILE A 119 1.81 -2.64 -0.76
CA ILE A 119 3.08 -3.18 -1.23
C ILE A 119 3.93 -1.98 -1.62
N VAL A 120 5.10 -1.84 -0.99
CA VAL A 120 6.02 -0.73 -1.25
C VAL A 120 7.36 -1.30 -1.69
N THR A 121 7.91 -0.77 -2.77
CA THR A 121 9.27 -1.05 -3.19
C THR A 121 10.14 0.19 -2.97
N CYS A 122 11.44 -0.03 -2.78
CA CYS A 122 12.42 1.05 -2.78
C CYS A 122 13.75 0.53 -3.33
N GLN A 123 14.60 1.44 -3.79
CA GLN A 123 15.98 1.09 -4.12
C GLN A 123 16.72 0.65 -2.86
N MET A 124 17.60 -0.34 -3.00
CA MET A 124 18.31 -0.91 -1.86
C MET A 124 19.19 0.12 -1.13
N SER A 125 19.83 1.02 -1.86
CA SER A 125 20.56 2.19 -1.33
C SER A 125 19.71 3.11 -0.43
N GLN A 126 18.39 3.10 -0.64
CA GLN A 126 17.42 3.90 0.11
C GLN A 126 16.65 3.08 1.15
N ALA A 127 16.93 1.78 1.28
CA ALA A 127 16.16 0.87 2.13
C ALA A 127 16.22 1.30 3.60
N HIS A 128 17.40 1.60 4.13
CA HIS A 128 17.53 2.06 5.52
C HIS A 128 16.74 3.35 5.77
N ARG A 129 16.85 4.34 4.89
CA ARG A 129 16.08 5.59 5.00
C ARG A 129 14.57 5.33 4.90
N SER A 130 14.15 4.41 4.03
CA SER A 130 12.74 4.05 3.85
C SER A 130 12.16 3.39 5.11
N THR A 131 12.95 2.56 5.80
CA THR A 131 12.51 1.98 7.10
C THR A 131 12.42 2.99 8.25
N LEU A 132 12.98 4.19 8.09
CA LEU A 132 12.88 5.28 9.06
C LEU A 132 11.79 6.30 8.70
N ASP A 133 11.15 6.16 7.54
CA ASP A 133 10.07 7.03 7.10
C ASP A 133 8.82 6.91 7.99
N LYS A 134 8.02 7.97 8.07
CA LYS A 134 6.83 8.02 8.94
C LYS A 134 5.73 7.03 8.56
N PHE A 135 5.63 6.62 7.30
CA PHE A 135 4.62 5.67 6.84
C PHE A 135 5.19 4.26 6.75
N VAL A 136 6.25 4.08 5.95
CA VAL A 136 6.88 2.76 5.76
C VAL A 136 7.54 2.27 7.04
N GLY A 137 8.17 3.16 7.82
CA GLY A 137 8.79 2.80 9.09
C GLY A 137 7.78 2.35 10.15
N THR A 138 6.56 2.91 10.17
CA THR A 138 5.49 2.42 11.04
C THR A 138 5.07 1.00 10.66
N ALA A 139 4.88 0.71 9.37
CA ALA A 139 4.56 -0.64 8.92
C ALA A 139 5.72 -1.63 9.20
N TYR A 140 6.96 -1.21 8.95
CA TYR A 140 8.16 -2.01 9.25
C TYR A 140 8.28 -2.33 10.74
N GLY A 141 8.14 -1.33 11.60
CA GLY A 141 8.18 -1.49 13.07
C GLY A 141 7.05 -2.36 13.63
N ALA A 142 5.92 -2.46 12.93
CA ALA A 142 4.81 -3.36 13.26
C ALA A 142 5.07 -4.83 12.87
N GLY A 143 6.25 -5.15 12.30
CA GLY A 143 6.61 -6.51 11.91
C GLY A 143 6.06 -6.92 10.54
N THR A 144 5.79 -5.97 9.64
CA THR A 144 5.36 -6.26 8.27
C THR A 144 6.44 -7.07 7.53
N PRO A 145 6.08 -8.14 6.80
CA PRO A 145 7.02 -8.91 6.00
C PRO A 145 7.84 -8.01 5.06
N THR A 146 9.16 -8.10 5.15
CA THR A 146 10.08 -7.26 4.38
C THR A 146 11.11 -8.14 3.68
N MET A 147 11.31 -7.90 2.40
CA MET A 147 12.30 -8.60 1.59
C MET A 147 13.38 -7.62 1.15
N PHE A 148 14.64 -7.97 1.42
CA PHE A 148 15.79 -7.27 0.89
C PHE A 148 16.37 -8.10 -0.25
N LEU A 149 16.58 -7.45 -1.39
CA LEU A 149 17.20 -8.06 -2.56
C LEU A 149 18.69 -7.69 -2.60
N SER A 150 19.32 -7.85 -3.76
CA SER A 150 20.73 -7.52 -3.95
C SER A 150 21.04 -6.05 -3.58
N GLY A 151 22.10 -5.87 -2.79
CA GLY A 151 22.63 -4.57 -2.40
C GLY A 151 23.96 -4.69 -1.68
N GLU A 152 24.55 -3.55 -1.34
CA GLU A 152 25.77 -3.51 -0.55
C GLU A 152 25.47 -3.62 0.94
N LYS A 153 26.36 -4.29 1.68
CA LYS A 153 26.24 -4.45 3.14
C LYS A 153 26.18 -3.11 3.89
N SER A 154 26.74 -2.05 3.31
CA SER A 154 26.72 -0.68 3.83
C SER A 154 25.32 -0.06 3.81
N GLU A 155 24.42 -0.50 2.93
CA GLU A 155 23.12 0.11 2.66
C GLU A 155 22.05 -0.28 3.69
N PHE A 156 22.25 -1.38 4.42
CA PHE A 156 21.37 -1.79 5.51
C PHE A 156 22.16 -2.45 6.65
N LYS A 157 22.29 -1.74 7.78
CA LYS A 157 23.01 -2.21 8.98
C LYS A 157 22.15 -3.03 9.94
N GLY A 158 21.19 -3.80 9.42
CA GLY A 158 20.38 -4.72 10.23
C GLY A 158 20.98 -6.12 10.27
N GLU A 159 20.83 -6.83 11.40
CA GLU A 159 21.06 -8.28 11.43
C GLU A 159 20.05 -8.96 10.49
N PHE A 160 20.52 -9.46 9.37
CA PHE A 160 19.74 -10.39 8.55
C PHE A 160 19.59 -11.69 9.33
N ARG A 161 18.42 -11.91 9.92
CA ARG A 161 18.08 -13.23 10.47
C ARG A 161 17.51 -14.08 9.33
N PRO A 162 18.15 -15.21 9.01
CA PRO A 162 17.71 -16.11 7.94
C PRO A 162 16.35 -16.77 8.25
#